data_AF-A0A350H4A0-F1
#
_entry.id   AF-A0A350H4A0-F1
#
_cell.length_a   1.000
_cell.length_b   1.000
_cell.length_c   1.000
_cell.angle_alpha   90.00
_cell.angle_beta   90.00
_cell.angle_gamma   90.00
#
_symmetry.space_group_name_H-M   'P 1'
#
loop_
_entity.id
_entity.type
_entity.pdbx_description
1 polymer ?
#
loop_
_entity_poly.entity_id
_entity_poly.type
_entity_poly.pdbx_seq_one_letter_code
_entity_poly.pdbx_strand_id
1 'polypeptide(L)'
;MSQIEQIITEIEDYMDSCKFQPLSQTKLIVNKDEMEELLTELRLKMPDEIKKYQKIIANKEAILSDAKEKSEAMIAEATAHITELVSEHEIMQRAQEEADQYVIQAREEAKKILNDAQAEANGIKESAVAYTDELLVNVQKYLQASISDFEAKSGNALNALSAARENAIKAVTQTTEDAVDTLAGSRERVLDSLKSSYRTVDVNRKELRGVPSSEYRDYTVDLDLEEDEEDEF
;
A
#
# COMPACT_ATOMS: atom_id res chain seq x y z
N MET A 1 52.37 10.75 80.22
CA MET A 1 53.75 10.36 80.55
C MET A 1 53.71 9.00 81.22
N SER A 2 54.58 8.09 80.78
CA SER A 2 54.79 6.78 81.39
C SER A 2 55.36 6.94 82.82
N GLN A 3 55.12 5.97 83.71
CA GLN A 3 55.76 5.97 85.03
C GLN A 3 57.28 5.85 84.93
N ILE A 4 57.78 5.19 83.87
CA ILE A 4 59.21 5.18 83.53
C ILE A 4 59.68 6.59 83.18
N GLU A 5 58.95 7.30 82.32
CA GLU A 5 59.31 8.67 81.93
C GLU A 5 59.37 9.58 83.15
N GLN A 6 58.44 9.45 84.10
CA GLN A 6 58.45 10.23 85.34
C GLN A 6 59.69 9.99 86.19
N ILE A 7 60.09 8.73 86.41
CA ILE A 7 61.28 8.41 87.21
C ILE A 7 62.57 8.82 86.49
N ILE A 8 62.62 8.69 85.16
CA ILE A 8 63.77 9.18 84.38
C ILE A 8 63.89 10.70 84.53
N THR A 9 62.79 11.45 84.40
CA THR A 9 62.80 12.90 84.60
C THR A 9 63.19 13.28 86.03
N GLU A 10 62.76 12.52 87.04
CA GLU A 10 63.13 12.75 88.44
C GLU A 10 64.63 12.48 88.69
N ILE A 11 65.21 11.48 88.01
CA ILE A 11 66.66 11.23 88.01
C ILE A 11 67.42 12.37 87.30
N GLU A 12 66.93 12.83 86.17
CA GLU A 12 67.51 13.95 85.41
C GLU A 12 67.51 15.24 86.24
N ASP A 13 66.37 15.57 86.87
CA ASP A 13 66.21 16.73 87.76
C ASP A 13 67.12 16.62 89.00
N TYR A 14 67.24 15.41 89.58
CA TYR A 14 68.14 15.17 90.71
C TYR A 14 69.60 15.37 90.33
N MET A 15 70.01 14.86 89.16
CA MET A 15 71.35 15.07 88.62
C MET A 15 71.64 16.55 88.38
N ASP A 16 70.69 17.32 87.83
CA ASP A 16 70.86 18.75 87.60
C ASP A 16 70.98 19.57 88.91
N SER A 17 70.42 19.07 90.02
CA SER A 17 70.47 19.73 91.33
C SER A 17 71.77 19.51 92.12
N CYS A 18 72.58 18.52 91.74
CA CYS A 18 73.80 18.14 92.45
C CYS A 18 74.95 19.12 92.21
N LYS A 19 75.82 19.30 93.22
CA LYS A 19 76.94 20.25 93.13
C LYS A 19 78.16 19.63 92.44
N PHE A 20 78.85 20.45 91.65
CA PHE A 20 80.15 20.07 91.10
C PHE A 20 81.22 19.96 92.20
N GLN A 21 82.13 19.01 92.01
CA GLN A 21 83.30 18.87 92.88
C GLN A 21 84.21 20.10 92.77
N PRO A 22 84.75 20.64 93.89
CA PRO A 22 85.66 21.78 93.84
C PRO A 22 86.83 21.51 92.89
N LEU A 23 87.13 22.47 92.00
CA LEU A 23 88.15 22.42 90.94
C LEU A 23 87.84 21.44 89.77
N SER A 24 86.61 20.95 89.62
CA SER A 24 86.17 20.12 88.49
C SER A 24 84.85 20.62 87.91
N GLN A 25 84.77 20.77 86.58
CA GLN A 25 83.53 21.12 85.87
C GLN A 25 82.80 19.90 85.28
N THR A 26 83.37 18.70 85.42
CA THR A 26 82.82 17.46 84.83
C THR A 26 82.51 16.39 85.87
N LYS A 27 82.90 16.61 87.13
CA LYS A 27 82.65 15.67 88.23
C LYS A 27 81.59 16.23 89.15
N LEU A 28 80.50 15.50 89.26
CA LEU A 28 79.37 15.80 90.12
C LEU A 28 79.52 15.04 91.44
N ILE A 29 79.22 15.70 92.56
CA ILE A 29 79.12 15.03 93.86
C ILE A 29 77.66 14.62 94.03
N VAL A 30 77.42 13.31 94.02
CA VAL A 30 76.08 12.71 94.14
C VAL A 30 75.98 11.98 95.47
N ASN A 31 74.83 12.08 96.13
CA ASN A 31 74.55 11.20 97.26
C ASN A 31 74.25 9.80 96.71
N LYS A 32 75.15 8.87 97.03
CA LYS A 32 75.06 7.49 96.54
C LYS A 32 73.74 6.83 96.93
N ASP A 33 73.26 7.07 98.15
CA ASP A 33 72.09 6.37 98.70
C ASP A 33 70.80 6.81 97.97
N GLU A 34 70.66 8.11 97.71
CA GLU A 34 69.51 8.71 97.02
C GLU A 34 69.46 8.33 95.52
N MET A 35 70.63 8.26 94.87
CA MET A 35 70.73 7.78 93.49
C MET A 35 70.49 6.27 93.37
N GLU A 36 70.94 5.47 94.33
CA GLU A 36 70.64 4.04 94.37
C GLU A 36 69.14 3.79 94.58
N GLU A 37 68.45 4.63 95.37
CA GLU A 37 67.00 4.55 95.58
C GLU A 37 66.23 4.83 94.28
N LEU A 38 66.53 5.92 93.58
CA LEU A 38 65.88 6.27 92.29
C LEU A 38 66.12 5.21 91.20
N LEU A 39 67.35 4.67 91.08
CA LEU A 39 67.65 3.59 90.14
C LEU A 39 66.96 2.28 90.50
N THR A 40 66.81 2.00 91.79
CA THR A 40 66.10 0.81 92.28
C THR A 40 64.62 0.91 91.98
N GLU A 41 64.02 2.09 92.18
CA GLU A 41 62.63 2.36 91.82
C GLU A 41 62.38 2.24 90.32
N LEU A 42 63.26 2.81 89.48
CA LEU A 42 63.22 2.65 88.03
C LEU A 42 63.27 1.17 87.64
N ARG A 43 64.19 0.41 88.23
CA ARG A 43 64.38 -1.02 87.95
C ARG A 43 63.19 -1.88 88.40
N LEU A 44 62.49 -1.48 89.47
CA LEU A 44 61.29 -2.15 89.95
C LEU A 44 60.08 -1.89 89.05
N LYS A 45 59.88 -0.65 88.58
CA LYS A 45 58.70 -0.29 87.78
C LYS A 45 58.85 -0.58 86.27
N MET A 46 60.08 -0.57 85.75
CA MET A 46 60.33 -0.76 84.32
C MET A 46 59.79 -2.09 83.73
N PRO A 47 59.96 -3.26 84.36
CA PRO A 47 59.49 -4.54 83.81
C PRO A 47 57.98 -4.59 83.62
N ASP A 48 57.21 -3.98 84.52
CA ASP A 48 55.75 -4.01 84.48
C ASP A 48 55.19 -3.07 83.41
N GLU A 49 55.81 -1.90 83.23
CA GLU A 49 55.46 -0.98 82.14
C GLU A 49 55.72 -1.63 80.76
N ILE A 50 56.87 -2.31 80.59
CA ILE A 50 57.21 -3.02 79.34
C ILE A 50 56.20 -4.13 79.06
N LYS A 51 55.84 -4.95 80.07
CA LYS A 51 54.81 -6.00 79.92
C LYS A 51 53.45 -5.40 79.54
N LYS A 52 53.09 -4.25 80.09
CA LYS A 52 51.84 -3.54 79.77
C LYS A 52 51.82 -3.11 78.30
N TYR A 53 52.92 -2.55 77.78
CA TYR A 53 53.02 -2.20 76.35
C TYR A 53 53.00 -3.42 75.43
N GLN A 54 53.74 -4.48 75.78
CA GLN A 54 53.71 -5.74 75.03
C GLN A 54 52.29 -6.33 74.95
N LYS A 55 51.55 -6.28 76.06
CA LYS A 55 50.14 -6.72 76.09
C LYS A 55 49.23 -5.85 75.22
N ILE A 56 49.45 -4.53 75.19
CA ILE A 56 48.70 -3.63 74.32
C ILE A 56 48.97 -3.93 72.84
N ILE A 57 50.24 -4.18 72.48
CA ILE A 57 50.63 -4.53 71.11
C ILE A 57 50.00 -5.87 70.70
N ALA A 58 50.12 -6.90 71.53
CA ALA A 58 49.51 -8.21 71.26
C ALA A 58 47.98 -8.12 71.12
N ASN A 59 47.32 -7.34 71.98
CA ASN A 59 45.88 -7.11 71.87
C ASN A 59 45.50 -6.36 70.59
N LYS A 60 46.29 -5.37 70.18
CA LYS A 60 46.07 -4.63 68.92
C LYS A 60 46.18 -5.56 67.71
N GLU A 61 47.19 -6.43 67.67
CA GLU A 61 47.37 -7.41 66.60
C GLU A 61 46.22 -8.42 66.57
N ALA A 62 45.77 -8.90 67.74
CA ALA A 62 44.61 -9.78 67.83
C ALA A 62 43.33 -9.13 67.32
N ILE A 63 43.07 -7.86 67.68
CA ILE A 63 41.91 -7.10 67.20
C ILE A 63 41.96 -6.91 65.69
N LEU A 64 43.13 -6.56 65.13
CA LEU A 64 43.31 -6.39 63.69
C LEU A 64 43.07 -7.69 62.93
N SER A 65 43.56 -8.81 63.47
CA SER A 65 43.35 -10.13 62.87
C SER A 65 41.87 -10.52 62.88
N ASP A 66 41.20 -10.39 64.03
CA ASP A 66 39.77 -10.70 64.18
C ASP A 66 38.89 -9.81 63.28
N ALA A 67 39.21 -8.52 63.18
CA ALA A 67 38.52 -7.60 62.29
C ALA A 67 38.70 -7.98 60.81
N LYS A 68 39.90 -8.41 60.42
CA LYS A 68 40.18 -8.85 59.05
C LYS A 68 39.46 -10.14 58.71
N GLU A 69 39.49 -11.13 59.61
CA GLU A 69 38.79 -12.39 59.45
C GLU A 69 37.27 -12.20 59.36
N LYS A 70 36.69 -11.35 60.21
CA LYS A 70 35.27 -10.98 60.12
C LYS A 70 34.92 -10.27 58.82
N SER A 71 35.78 -9.37 58.34
CA SER A 71 35.57 -8.68 57.07
C SER A 71 35.59 -9.67 55.90
N GLU A 72 36.55 -10.58 55.89
CA GLU A 72 36.66 -11.61 54.86
C GLU A 72 35.46 -12.57 54.89
N ALA A 73 35.03 -12.99 56.08
CA ALA A 73 33.83 -13.80 56.27
C ALA A 73 32.56 -13.09 55.77
N MET A 74 32.39 -11.80 56.10
CA MET A 74 31.24 -11.00 55.65
C MET A 74 31.21 -10.86 54.12
N ILE A 75 32.37 -10.62 53.48
CA ILE A 75 32.46 -10.54 52.01
C ILE A 75 32.13 -11.89 51.37
N ALA A 76 32.62 -12.99 51.94
CA ALA A 76 32.33 -14.33 51.45
C ALA A 76 30.83 -14.67 51.55
N GLU A 77 30.20 -14.35 52.68
CA GLU A 77 28.76 -14.55 52.91
C GLU A 77 27.92 -13.71 51.94
N ALA A 78 28.23 -12.41 51.81
CA ALA A 78 27.53 -11.53 50.88
C ALA A 78 27.67 -12.01 49.42
N THR A 79 28.86 -12.48 49.04
CA THR A 79 29.11 -13.01 47.68
C THR A 79 28.34 -14.31 47.45
N ALA A 80 28.29 -15.21 48.43
CA ALA A 80 27.50 -16.43 48.35
C ALA A 80 26.01 -16.12 48.21
N HIS A 81 25.49 -15.17 48.99
CA HIS A 81 24.08 -14.81 48.96
C HIS A 81 23.68 -14.07 47.67
N ILE A 82 24.54 -13.20 47.14
CA ILE A 82 24.37 -12.58 45.82
C ILE A 82 24.39 -13.65 44.73
N THR A 83 25.33 -14.60 44.82
CA THR A 83 25.41 -15.69 43.85
C THR A 83 24.13 -16.52 43.91
N GLU A 84 23.60 -16.86 45.08
CA GLU A 84 22.33 -17.57 45.25
C GLU A 84 21.13 -16.78 44.67
N LEU A 85 21.05 -15.47 44.91
CA LEU A 85 20.02 -14.59 44.33
C LEU A 85 20.09 -14.51 42.80
N VAL A 86 21.29 -14.53 42.23
CA VAL A 86 21.51 -14.48 40.78
C VAL A 86 21.41 -15.88 40.15
N SER A 87 21.71 -16.94 40.90
CA SER A 87 22.10 -18.23 40.35
C SER A 87 20.96 -19.04 39.78
N GLU A 88 19.68 -18.89 40.16
CA GLU A 88 18.73 -19.90 39.71
C GLU A 88 17.46 -19.46 38.98
N HIS A 89 16.56 -18.63 39.48
CA HIS A 89 15.22 -18.64 38.87
C HIS A 89 14.59 -17.29 38.57
N GLU A 90 14.69 -16.28 39.44
CA GLU A 90 13.80 -15.12 39.25
C GLU A 90 14.14 -14.26 38.03
N ILE A 91 15.42 -13.92 37.82
CA ILE A 91 15.79 -13.05 36.69
C ILE A 91 15.58 -13.79 35.36
N MET A 92 15.95 -15.06 35.30
CA MET A 92 15.79 -15.87 34.10
C MET A 92 14.31 -16.16 33.81
N GLN A 93 13.50 -16.48 34.82
CA GLN A 93 12.06 -16.68 34.65
C GLN A 93 11.38 -15.40 34.19
N ARG A 94 11.66 -14.26 34.81
CA ARG A 94 11.08 -12.97 34.36
C ARG A 94 11.48 -12.65 32.93
N ALA A 95 12.74 -12.87 32.56
CA ALA A 95 13.19 -12.68 31.18
C ALA A 95 12.48 -13.63 30.20
N GLN A 96 12.23 -14.87 30.60
CA GLN A 96 11.49 -15.85 29.79
C GLN A 96 10.01 -15.46 29.66
N GLU A 97 9.36 -15.05 30.75
CA GLU A 97 7.98 -14.57 30.74
C GLU A 97 7.81 -13.32 29.86
N GLU A 98 8.74 -12.36 29.96
CA GLU A 98 8.77 -11.20 29.08
C GLU A 98 8.96 -11.59 27.62
N ALA A 99 9.89 -12.51 27.32
CA ALA A 99 10.10 -13.00 25.96
C ALA A 99 8.85 -13.67 25.40
N ASP A 100 8.17 -14.50 26.18
CA ASP A 100 6.94 -15.17 25.77
C ASP A 100 5.81 -14.15 25.54
N GLN A 101 5.70 -13.11 26.38
CA GLN A 101 4.77 -11.99 26.18
C GLN A 101 5.06 -11.26 24.86
N TYR A 102 6.33 -10.95 24.57
CA TYR A 102 6.71 -10.32 23.30
C TYR A 102 6.36 -11.20 22.09
N VAL A 103 6.58 -12.51 22.18
CA VAL A 103 6.22 -13.46 21.10
C VAL A 103 4.71 -13.52 20.91
N ILE A 104 3.91 -13.49 21.98
CA ILE A 104 2.45 -13.46 21.90
C ILE A 104 1.99 -12.16 21.23
N GLN A 105 2.48 -11.00 21.69
CA GLN A 105 2.13 -9.70 21.10
C GLN A 105 2.51 -9.64 19.62
N ALA A 106 3.71 -10.08 19.26
CA ALA A 106 4.15 -10.13 17.87
C ALA A 106 3.26 -11.06 17.00
N ARG A 107 2.79 -12.19 17.54
CA ARG A 107 1.86 -13.09 16.84
C ARG A 107 0.47 -12.47 16.68
N GLU A 108 -0.03 -11.77 17.69
CA GLU A 108 -1.30 -11.06 17.62
C GLU A 108 -1.25 -9.93 16.60
N GLU A 109 -0.17 -9.15 16.59
CA GLU A 109 0.04 -8.09 15.62
C GLU A 109 0.19 -8.63 14.20
N ALA A 110 0.96 -9.71 14.00
CA ALA A 110 1.06 -10.38 12.71
C ALA A 110 -0.30 -10.90 12.22
N LYS A 111 -1.11 -11.48 13.12
CA LYS A 111 -2.47 -11.94 12.79
C LYS A 111 -3.37 -10.77 12.42
N LYS A 112 -3.26 -9.64 13.11
CA LYS A 112 -4.00 -8.41 12.78
C LYS A 112 -3.62 -7.90 11.39
N ILE A 113 -2.32 -7.79 11.09
CA ILE A 113 -1.82 -7.38 9.77
C ILE A 113 -2.37 -8.30 8.66
N LEU A 114 -2.35 -9.61 8.88
CA LEU A 114 -2.88 -10.59 7.91
C LEU A 114 -4.39 -10.42 7.69
N ASN A 115 -5.16 -10.20 8.76
CA ASN A 115 -6.60 -9.99 8.66
C ASN A 115 -6.91 -8.68 7.93
N ASP A 116 -6.20 -7.59 8.26
CA ASP A 116 -6.36 -6.29 7.64
C ASP A 116 -6.02 -6.37 6.14
N ALA A 117 -4.90 -7.01 5.79
CA ALA A 117 -4.51 -7.25 4.40
C ALA A 117 -5.52 -8.11 3.63
N GLN A 118 -6.10 -9.13 4.27
CA GLN A 118 -7.14 -9.95 3.65
C GLN A 118 -8.44 -9.15 3.42
N ALA A 119 -8.82 -8.31 4.38
CA ALA A 119 -9.99 -7.45 4.26
C ALA A 119 -9.79 -6.42 3.13
N GLU A 120 -8.61 -5.80 3.05
CA GLU A 120 -8.26 -4.87 1.98
C GLU A 120 -8.27 -5.57 0.60
N ALA A 121 -7.65 -6.74 0.49
CA ALA A 121 -7.64 -7.52 -0.74
C ALA A 121 -9.06 -7.90 -1.21
N ASN A 122 -9.93 -8.27 -0.27
CA ASN A 122 -11.34 -8.54 -0.57
C ASN A 122 -12.06 -7.27 -1.03
N GLY A 123 -11.84 -6.12 -0.37
CA GLY A 123 -12.42 -4.84 -0.75
C GLY A 123 -12.00 -4.38 -2.15
N ILE A 124 -10.71 -4.55 -2.50
CA ILE A 124 -10.20 -4.27 -3.85
C ILE A 124 -10.88 -5.17 -4.87
N LYS A 125 -11.00 -6.48 -4.57
CA LYS A 125 -11.64 -7.44 -5.48
C LYS A 125 -13.11 -7.11 -5.71
N GLU A 126 -13.86 -6.81 -4.67
CA GLU A 126 -15.27 -6.40 -4.77
C GLU A 126 -15.42 -5.11 -5.60
N SER A 127 -14.57 -4.11 -5.33
CA SER A 127 -14.57 -2.86 -6.08
C SER A 127 -14.22 -3.06 -7.56
N ALA A 128 -13.27 -3.93 -7.86
CA ALA A 128 -12.88 -4.26 -9.23
C ALA A 128 -14.02 -4.96 -9.98
N VAL A 129 -14.71 -5.91 -9.34
CA VAL A 129 -15.88 -6.59 -9.92
C VAL A 129 -16.99 -5.59 -10.19
N ALA A 130 -17.34 -4.74 -9.22
CA ALA A 130 -18.37 -3.72 -9.38
C ALA A 130 -18.03 -2.74 -10.53
N TYR A 131 -16.77 -2.32 -10.62
CA TYR A 131 -16.29 -1.47 -11.72
C TYR A 131 -16.41 -2.16 -13.08
N THR A 132 -16.02 -3.44 -13.17
CA THR A 132 -16.17 -4.20 -14.41
C THR A 132 -17.63 -4.41 -14.81
N ASP A 133 -18.53 -4.63 -13.84
CA ASP A 133 -19.96 -4.74 -14.10
C ASP A 133 -20.52 -3.42 -14.63
N GLU A 134 -20.14 -2.28 -14.05
CA GLU A 134 -20.55 -0.96 -14.54
C GLU A 134 -20.04 -0.71 -15.97
N LEU A 135 -18.78 -1.06 -16.27
CA LEU A 135 -18.24 -1.00 -17.62
C LEU A 135 -19.03 -1.87 -18.60
N LEU A 136 -19.36 -3.10 -18.23
CA LEU A 136 -20.13 -4.02 -19.07
C LEU A 136 -21.55 -3.49 -19.32
N VAL A 137 -22.21 -2.93 -18.31
CA VAL A 137 -23.53 -2.29 -18.45
C VAL A 137 -23.46 -1.12 -19.43
N ASN A 138 -22.42 -0.28 -19.32
CA ASN A 138 -22.23 0.84 -20.23
C ASN A 138 -21.96 0.37 -21.66
N VAL A 139 -21.09 -0.62 -21.85
CA VAL A 139 -20.82 -1.23 -23.16
C VAL A 139 -22.08 -1.82 -23.76
N GLN A 140 -22.88 -2.55 -22.98
CA GLN A 140 -24.15 -3.10 -23.42
C GLN A 140 -25.11 -1.99 -23.88
N LYS A 141 -25.21 -0.90 -23.12
CA LYS A 141 -26.05 0.25 -23.47
C LYS A 141 -25.60 0.91 -24.78
N TYR A 142 -24.30 1.09 -24.99
CA TYR A 142 -23.77 1.62 -26.25
C TYR A 142 -24.04 0.69 -27.43
N LEU A 143 -23.84 -0.62 -27.25
CA LEU A 143 -24.14 -1.61 -28.29
C LEU A 143 -25.64 -1.61 -28.64
N GLN A 144 -26.52 -1.57 -27.65
CA GLN A 144 -27.96 -1.52 -27.89
C GLN A 144 -28.38 -0.25 -28.63
N ALA A 145 -27.83 0.91 -28.25
CA ALA A 145 -28.08 2.16 -28.96
C ALA A 145 -27.55 2.09 -30.41
N SER A 146 -26.37 1.51 -30.62
CA SER A 146 -25.78 1.36 -31.94
C SER A 146 -26.58 0.40 -32.84
N ILE A 147 -27.11 -0.69 -32.27
CA ILE A 147 -27.97 -1.63 -33.00
C ILE A 147 -29.28 -0.94 -33.39
N SER A 148 -29.92 -0.23 -32.46
CA SER A 148 -31.16 0.49 -32.75
C SER A 148 -30.97 1.58 -33.81
N ASP A 149 -29.87 2.33 -33.77
CA ASP A 149 -29.53 3.31 -34.81
C ASP A 149 -29.30 2.63 -36.18
N PHE A 150 -28.62 1.49 -36.19
CA PHE A 150 -28.42 0.69 -37.41
C PHE A 150 -29.74 0.17 -37.98
N GLU A 151 -30.63 -0.39 -37.14
CA GLU A 151 -31.96 -0.86 -37.54
C GLU A 151 -32.80 0.27 -38.14
N ALA A 152 -32.79 1.44 -37.51
CA ALA A 152 -33.51 2.62 -38.00
C ALA A 152 -32.95 3.09 -39.36
N LYS A 153 -31.63 3.18 -39.50
CA LYS A 153 -30.98 3.56 -40.77
C LYS A 153 -31.23 2.54 -41.88
N SER A 154 -31.13 1.25 -41.55
CA SER A 154 -31.41 0.15 -42.47
C SER A 154 -32.86 0.17 -42.94
N GLY A 155 -33.82 0.33 -42.02
CA GLY A 155 -35.24 0.48 -42.34
C GLY A 155 -35.52 1.69 -43.23
N ASN A 156 -34.91 2.84 -42.93
CA ASN A 156 -35.03 4.03 -43.78
C ASN A 156 -34.45 3.81 -45.18
N ALA A 157 -33.31 3.12 -45.30
CA ALA A 157 -32.71 2.77 -46.58
C ALA A 157 -33.58 1.81 -47.40
N LEU A 158 -34.17 0.78 -46.76
CA LEU A 158 -35.09 -0.15 -47.40
C LEU A 158 -36.38 0.55 -47.87
N ASN A 159 -36.91 1.48 -47.07
CA ASN A 159 -38.07 2.29 -47.44
C ASN A 159 -37.76 3.21 -48.62
N ALA A 160 -36.59 3.89 -48.59
CA ALA A 160 -36.15 4.74 -49.69
C ALA A 160 -35.94 3.94 -50.99
N LEU A 161 -35.35 2.73 -50.89
CA LEU A 161 -35.17 1.84 -52.03
C LEU A 161 -36.51 1.36 -52.59
N SER A 162 -37.45 1.00 -51.72
CA SER A 162 -38.80 0.57 -52.13
C SER A 162 -39.57 1.71 -52.82
N ALA A 163 -39.49 2.93 -52.29
CA ALA A 163 -40.08 4.11 -52.91
C ALA A 163 -39.42 4.46 -54.25
N ALA A 164 -38.10 4.38 -54.35
CA ALA A 164 -37.37 4.59 -55.60
C ALA A 164 -37.76 3.55 -56.66
N ARG A 165 -37.90 2.28 -56.25
CA ARG A 165 -38.40 1.20 -57.12
C ARG A 165 -39.82 1.49 -57.60
N GLU A 166 -40.73 1.90 -56.73
CA GLU A 166 -42.11 2.21 -57.08
C GLU A 166 -42.18 3.38 -58.07
N ASN A 167 -41.42 4.44 -57.82
CA ASN A 167 -41.34 5.60 -58.71
C ASN A 167 -40.76 5.22 -60.09
N ALA A 168 -39.75 4.34 -60.12
CA ALA A 168 -39.18 3.84 -61.38
C ALA A 168 -40.21 3.02 -62.18
N ILE A 169 -40.97 2.15 -61.51
CA ILE A 169 -42.06 1.40 -62.16
C ILE A 169 -43.10 2.36 -62.74
N LYS A 170 -43.59 3.31 -61.94
CA LYS A 170 -44.56 4.32 -62.40
C LYS A 170 -44.06 5.11 -63.62
N ALA A 171 -42.79 5.54 -63.60
CA ALA A 171 -42.20 6.27 -64.72
C ALA A 171 -42.12 5.41 -65.99
N VAL A 172 -41.75 4.13 -65.87
CA VAL A 172 -41.73 3.19 -67.00
C VAL A 172 -43.14 2.98 -67.54
N THR A 173 -44.12 2.71 -66.68
CA THR A 173 -45.52 2.51 -67.08
C THR A 173 -46.08 3.74 -67.80
N GLN A 174 -45.89 4.95 -67.27
CA GLN A 174 -46.34 6.17 -67.93
C GLN A 174 -45.67 6.37 -69.29
N THR A 175 -44.36 6.13 -69.38
CA THR A 175 -43.63 6.25 -70.65
C THR A 175 -44.14 5.25 -71.68
N THR A 176 -44.49 4.03 -71.25
CA THR A 176 -45.09 3.03 -72.14
C THR A 176 -46.49 3.41 -72.59
N GLU A 177 -47.34 3.94 -71.69
CA GLU A 177 -48.69 4.44 -72.04
C GLU A 177 -48.60 5.60 -73.05
N ASP A 178 -47.77 6.61 -72.76
CA ASP A 178 -47.55 7.77 -73.64
C ASP A 178 -47.05 7.35 -75.05
N ALA A 179 -46.18 6.32 -75.10
CA ALA A 179 -45.66 5.79 -76.35
C ALA A 179 -46.75 5.05 -77.16
N VAL A 180 -47.61 4.28 -76.49
CA VAL A 180 -48.75 3.59 -77.12
C VAL A 180 -49.73 4.61 -77.69
N ASP A 181 -50.08 5.65 -76.94
CA ASP A 181 -50.98 6.72 -77.40
C ASP A 181 -50.39 7.46 -78.62
N THR A 182 -49.09 7.75 -78.59
CA THR A 182 -48.39 8.40 -79.71
C THR A 182 -48.40 7.53 -80.97
N LEU A 183 -48.22 6.21 -80.82
CA LEU A 183 -48.29 5.25 -81.92
C LEU A 183 -49.72 5.14 -82.47
N ALA A 184 -50.73 5.08 -81.60
CA ALA A 184 -52.14 5.06 -81.99
C ALA A 184 -52.53 6.31 -82.80
N GLY A 185 -52.16 7.51 -82.33
CA GLY A 185 -52.40 8.75 -83.08
C GLY A 185 -51.59 8.86 -84.38
N SER A 186 -50.42 8.23 -84.46
CA SER A 186 -49.65 8.15 -85.71
C SER A 186 -50.30 7.17 -86.70
N ARG A 187 -50.81 6.03 -86.22
CA ARG A 187 -51.60 5.07 -87.01
C ARG A 187 -52.82 5.75 -87.61
N GLU A 188 -53.58 6.50 -86.81
CA GLU A 188 -54.78 7.22 -87.27
C GLU A 188 -54.47 8.24 -88.38
N ARG A 189 -53.43 9.06 -88.20
CA ARG A 189 -52.98 10.02 -89.23
C ARG A 189 -52.55 9.34 -90.53
N VAL A 190 -51.87 8.19 -90.45
CA VAL A 190 -51.48 7.40 -91.62
C VAL A 190 -52.72 6.82 -92.31
N LEU A 191 -53.67 6.26 -91.55
CA LEU A 191 -54.93 5.75 -92.08
C LEU A 191 -55.73 6.84 -92.79
N ASP A 192 -55.84 8.03 -92.21
CA ASP A 192 -56.51 9.17 -92.82
C ASP A 192 -55.83 9.63 -94.12
N SER A 193 -54.49 9.71 -94.12
CA SER A 193 -53.71 10.03 -95.32
C SER A 193 -53.89 8.98 -96.42
N LEU A 194 -53.94 7.70 -96.06
CA LEU A 194 -54.17 6.60 -97.00
C LEU A 194 -55.58 6.62 -97.56
N LYS A 195 -56.61 6.81 -96.71
CA LYS A 195 -58.01 6.98 -97.10
C LYS A 195 -58.17 8.16 -98.06
N SER A 196 -57.53 9.30 -97.77
CA SER A 196 -57.52 10.48 -98.64
C SER A 196 -56.88 10.19 -100.00
N SER A 197 -55.69 9.56 -100.00
CA SER A 197 -54.98 9.18 -101.23
C SER A 197 -55.82 8.20 -102.08
N TYR A 198 -56.46 7.22 -101.45
CA TYR A 198 -57.36 6.28 -102.13
C TYR A 198 -58.55 6.98 -102.78
N ARG A 199 -59.21 7.91 -102.07
CA ARG A 199 -60.28 8.74 -102.62
C ARG A 199 -59.81 9.51 -103.85
N THR A 200 -58.64 10.16 -103.79
CA THR A 200 -58.06 10.87 -104.94
C THR A 200 -57.81 9.94 -106.14
N VAL A 201 -57.25 8.75 -105.90
CA VAL A 201 -57.00 7.76 -106.97
C VAL A 201 -58.31 7.25 -107.58
N ASP A 202 -59.34 6.98 -106.78
CA ASP A 202 -60.63 6.50 -107.27
C ASP A 202 -61.34 7.55 -108.12
N VAL A 203 -61.32 8.83 -107.70
CA VAL A 203 -61.84 9.96 -108.48
C VAL A 203 -61.12 10.06 -109.83
N ASN A 204 -59.79 10.12 -109.83
CA ASN A 204 -58.99 10.19 -111.06
C ASN A 204 -59.28 9.02 -112.01
N ARG A 205 -59.43 7.80 -111.48
CA ARG A 205 -59.76 6.59 -112.26
C ARG A 205 -61.12 6.70 -112.95
N LYS A 206 -62.13 7.22 -112.27
CA LYS A 206 -63.49 7.41 -112.79
C LYS A 206 -63.56 8.55 -113.81
N GLU A 207 -62.80 9.64 -113.62
CA GLU A 207 -62.64 10.70 -114.62
C GLU A 207 -62.06 10.15 -115.93
N LEU A 208 -61.00 9.34 -115.86
CA LEU A 208 -60.40 8.66 -117.02
C LEU A 208 -61.38 7.74 -117.77
N ARG A 209 -62.43 7.24 -117.09
CA ARG A 209 -63.46 6.37 -117.66
C ARG A 209 -64.68 7.14 -118.20
N GLY A 210 -64.68 8.48 -118.12
CA GLY A 210 -65.77 9.32 -118.62
C GLY A 210 -67.05 9.27 -117.78
N VAL A 211 -66.95 8.87 -116.50
CA VAL A 211 -68.10 8.85 -115.58
C VAL A 211 -68.43 10.31 -115.19
N PRO A 212 -69.68 10.78 -115.37
CA PRO A 212 -70.06 12.15 -115.02
C PRO A 212 -69.97 12.39 -113.51
N SER A 213 -69.54 13.59 -113.13
CA SER A 213 -69.23 13.93 -111.73
C SER A 213 -70.42 13.86 -110.76
N SER A 214 -71.65 13.83 -111.27
CA SER A 214 -72.86 13.61 -110.49
C SER A 214 -73.01 12.19 -109.91
N GLU A 215 -72.23 11.21 -110.40
CA GLU A 215 -72.27 9.81 -109.94
C GLU A 215 -71.14 9.45 -108.96
N TYR A 216 -70.32 10.41 -108.53
CA TYR A 216 -69.34 10.21 -107.46
C TYR A 216 -70.05 10.04 -106.10
N ARG A 217 -70.35 8.80 -105.71
CA ARG A 217 -70.71 8.50 -104.31
C ARG A 217 -69.47 8.53 -103.42
N ASP A 218 -69.56 9.25 -102.30
CA ASP A 218 -68.61 9.17 -101.20
C ASP A 218 -68.78 7.81 -100.53
N TYR A 219 -67.89 6.88 -100.85
CA TYR A 219 -67.77 5.64 -100.10
C TYR A 219 -66.83 5.94 -98.92
N THR A 220 -67.40 6.05 -97.72
CA THR A 220 -66.65 5.75 -96.51
C THR A 220 -66.22 4.29 -96.64
N VAL A 221 -64.93 4.07 -96.87
CA VAL A 221 -64.35 2.75 -96.69
C VAL A 221 -64.24 2.58 -95.19
N ASP A 222 -65.25 1.94 -94.59
CA ASP A 222 -65.16 1.39 -93.24
C ASP A 222 -64.15 0.24 -93.30
N LEU A 223 -62.88 0.58 -93.06
CA LEU A 223 -61.88 -0.37 -92.65
C LEU A 223 -62.13 -0.61 -91.16
N ASP A 224 -63.17 -1.37 -90.86
CA ASP A 224 -63.27 -2.06 -89.56
C ASP A 224 -62.12 -3.07 -89.53
N LEU A 225 -61.00 -2.63 -88.96
CA LEU A 225 -60.01 -3.56 -88.44
C LEU A 225 -60.62 -4.10 -87.16
N GLU A 226 -61.19 -5.30 -87.22
CA GLU A 226 -61.49 -6.09 -86.03
C GLU A 226 -60.21 -6.09 -85.17
N GLU A 227 -60.31 -5.48 -83.98
CA GLU A 227 -59.29 -5.66 -82.95
C GLU A 227 -59.35 -7.13 -82.55
N ASP A 228 -58.41 -7.92 -83.05
CA ASP A 228 -58.14 -9.23 -82.48
C ASP A 228 -57.76 -8.99 -81.01
N GLU A 229 -58.68 -9.36 -80.11
CA GLU A 229 -58.42 -9.46 -78.68
C GLU A 229 -57.22 -10.42 -78.50
N GLU A 230 -56.04 -9.87 -78.18
CA GLU A 230 -54.93 -10.68 -77.67
C GLU A 230 -55.32 -11.17 -76.27
N ASP A 231 -55.67 -12.45 -76.19
CA ASP A 231 -55.83 -13.22 -74.96
C ASP A 231 -54.62 -13.04 -74.02
N GLU A 232 -54.84 -12.43 -72.85
CA GLU A 232 -53.89 -12.43 -71.73
C GLU A 232 -53.74 -13.84 -71.14
N PHE A 233 -52.50 -14.33 -71.07
CA PHE A 233 -52.06 -15.45 -70.20
C PHE A 233 -50.94 -15.00 -69.26
#